data_AF-A0A846USH6-F1
#
_entry.id   AF-A0A846USH6-F1
#
_cell.length_a   1.000
_cell.length_b   1.000
_cell.length_c   1.000
_cell.angle_alpha   90.00
_cell.angle_beta   90.00
_cell.angle_gamma   90.00
#
_symmetry.space_group_name_H-M   'P 1'
#
loop_
_entity.id
_entity.type
_entity.pdbx_description
1 polymer ?
#
loop_
_entity_poly.entity_id
_entity_poly.type
_entity_poly.pdbx_seq_one_letter_code
_entity_poly.pdbx_strand_id
1 'polypeptide(L)'
;MSYHIIQPPFTLRFTEMTRGELKEYFAWFQSVLQTRIDELATYVQEDPASKDWKPAYSPTSLEALGDWLARHVSTRKRTQEEKDEIEARLSHFIAIPNHDLTNESYSLGFDVGIYFGLTLLKNHPTLQWDQNLKNKKFADYGQPIIVGFGAVPLNPVRIGLNFAYGFSSKKISSRRIHEVYEAWSTQMQ
;
A
#
# COMPACT_ATOMS: atom_id res chain seq x y z
N MET A 1 2.23 21.75 2.36
CA MET A 1 3.66 21.37 2.47
C MET A 1 3.99 20.38 1.34
N SER A 2 5.25 19.98 1.15
CA SER A 2 5.55 18.81 0.29
C SER A 2 5.43 17.54 1.12
N TYR A 3 4.81 16.49 0.58
CA TYR A 3 4.74 15.18 1.23
C TYR A 3 6.13 14.53 1.33
N HIS A 4 6.51 13.94 2.48
CA HIS A 4 7.78 13.23 2.59
C HIS A 4 7.65 11.85 1.97
N ILE A 5 8.37 11.66 0.88
CA ILE A 5 8.44 10.40 0.15
C ILE A 5 9.01 9.32 1.06
N ILE A 6 8.30 8.20 1.19
CA ILE A 6 8.76 7.02 1.92
C ILE A 6 10.13 6.57 1.37
N GLN A 7 11.08 6.36 2.28
CA GLN A 7 12.44 5.87 1.96
C GLN A 7 12.69 4.56 2.71
N PRO A 8 12.37 3.40 2.11
CA PRO A 8 12.71 2.12 2.70
C PRO A 8 14.24 1.93 2.79
N PRO A 9 14.76 1.30 3.85
CA PRO A 9 16.20 1.17 4.09
C PRO A 9 16.90 0.18 3.15
N PHE A 10 16.13 -0.58 2.36
CA PHE A 10 16.63 -1.60 1.44
C PHE A 10 15.97 -1.49 0.08
N THR A 11 16.57 -2.13 -0.91
CA THR A 11 15.94 -2.32 -2.21
C THR A 11 14.63 -3.09 -2.04
N LEU A 12 13.58 -2.71 -2.75
CA LEU A 12 12.28 -3.40 -2.71
C LEU A 12 12.26 -4.74 -3.47
N ARG A 13 13.44 -5.33 -3.70
CA ARG A 13 13.64 -6.63 -4.36
C ARG A 13 13.69 -7.76 -3.32
N PHE A 14 12.57 -7.98 -2.64
CA PHE A 14 12.46 -8.91 -1.50
C PHE A 14 12.95 -10.35 -1.77
N THR A 15 12.85 -10.84 -3.01
CA THR A 15 13.32 -12.19 -3.38
C THR A 15 14.84 -12.34 -3.38
N GLU A 16 15.55 -11.22 -3.58
CA GLU A 16 17.01 -11.12 -3.60
C GLU A 16 17.60 -10.87 -2.21
N MET A 17 16.82 -10.28 -1.30
CA MET A 17 17.22 -10.00 0.07
C MET A 17 17.49 -11.28 0.88
N THR A 18 18.49 -11.22 1.74
CA THR A 18 18.78 -12.22 2.76
C THR A 18 17.68 -12.25 3.82
N ARG A 19 17.61 -13.36 4.57
CA ARG A 19 16.65 -13.47 5.68
C ARG A 19 16.88 -12.40 6.76
N GLY A 20 18.12 -11.93 6.95
CA GLY A 20 18.46 -10.86 7.89
C GLY A 20 17.86 -9.52 7.45
N GLU A 21 18.16 -9.11 6.21
CA GLU A 21 17.63 -7.87 5.62
C GLU A 21 16.10 -7.86 5.58
N LEU A 22 15.46 -9.01 5.30
CA LEU A 22 14.01 -9.11 5.35
C LEU A 22 13.45 -8.81 6.75
N LYS A 23 14.05 -9.37 7.81
CA LYS A 23 13.63 -9.10 9.18
C LYS A 23 13.87 -7.63 9.56
N GLU A 24 14.98 -7.06 9.14
CA GLU A 24 15.30 -5.64 9.35
C GLU A 24 14.29 -4.74 8.64
N TYR A 25 13.89 -5.07 7.41
CA TYR A 25 12.83 -4.37 6.70
C TYR A 25 11.50 -4.43 7.47
N PHE A 26 11.13 -5.60 7.99
CA PHE A 26 9.88 -5.74 8.75
C PHE A 26 9.90 -4.97 10.07
N ALA A 27 11.05 -4.96 10.76
CA ALA A 27 11.24 -4.13 11.96
C ALA A 27 11.15 -2.64 11.63
N TRP A 28 11.80 -2.19 10.55
CA TRP A 28 11.67 -0.82 10.06
C TRP A 28 10.22 -0.47 9.74
N PHE A 29 9.52 -1.34 8.98
CA PHE A 29 8.13 -1.13 8.59
C PHE A 29 7.24 -0.92 9.81
N GLN A 30 7.39 -1.76 10.84
CA GLN A 30 6.65 -1.60 12.11
C GLN A 30 7.01 -0.30 12.83
N SER A 31 8.29 0.08 12.83
CA SER A 31 8.76 1.29 13.52
C SER A 31 8.22 2.59 12.92
N VAL A 32 7.91 2.60 11.62
CA VAL A 32 7.44 3.81 10.93
C VAL A 32 5.91 3.94 10.89
N LEU A 33 5.15 2.89 11.23
CA LEU A 33 3.68 2.86 11.06
C LEU A 33 2.99 4.13 11.59
N GLN A 34 3.25 4.49 12.86
CA GLN A 34 2.58 5.64 13.47
C GLN A 34 3.00 6.95 12.80
N THR A 35 4.30 7.17 12.61
CA THR A 35 4.82 8.38 11.97
C THR A 35 4.27 8.57 10.56
N ARG A 36 4.13 7.49 9.79
CA ARG A 36 3.52 7.54 8.45
C ARG A 36 2.04 7.87 8.48
N ILE A 37 1.29 7.39 9.49
CA ILE A 37 -0.12 7.78 9.67
C ILE A 37 -0.25 9.25 10.06
N ASP A 38 0.60 9.75 10.95
CA ASP A 38 0.58 11.15 11.38
C ASP A 38 0.91 12.09 10.21
N GLU A 39 1.89 11.69 9.38
CA GLU A 39 2.25 12.39 8.16
C GLU A 39 1.11 12.39 7.13
N LEU A 40 0.51 11.23 6.86
CA LEU A 40 -0.65 11.11 5.98
C LEU A 40 -1.80 11.99 6.48
N ALA A 41 -2.10 11.95 7.78
CA ALA A 41 -3.17 12.76 8.38
C ALA A 41 -2.92 14.25 8.22
N THR A 42 -1.69 14.70 8.45
CA THR A 42 -1.30 16.10 8.28
C THR A 42 -1.55 16.53 6.83
N TYR A 43 -1.10 15.72 5.86
CA TYR A 43 -1.22 16.05 4.44
C TYR A 43 -2.66 16.00 3.93
N VAL A 44 -3.47 15.04 4.39
CA VAL A 44 -4.91 14.99 4.11
C VAL A 44 -5.61 16.25 4.62
N GLN A 45 -5.22 16.74 5.81
CA GLN A 45 -5.82 17.91 6.43
C GLN A 45 -5.40 19.24 5.78
N GLU A 46 -4.34 19.27 4.97
CA GLU A 46 -3.98 20.45 4.17
C GLU A 46 -4.97 20.71 3.03
N ASP A 47 -5.71 19.68 2.59
CA ASP A 47 -6.76 19.82 1.59
C ASP A 47 -8.03 20.40 2.23
N PRO A 48 -8.54 21.57 1.77
CA PRO A 48 -9.75 22.17 2.31
C PRO A 48 -10.97 21.26 2.31
N ALA A 49 -11.08 20.34 1.35
CA ALA A 49 -12.18 19.38 1.25
C ALA A 49 -12.06 18.21 2.25
N SER A 50 -10.91 18.05 2.89
CA SER A 50 -10.60 16.93 3.81
C SER A 50 -9.95 17.40 5.13
N LYS A 51 -9.99 18.70 5.43
CA LYS A 51 -9.42 19.32 6.65
C LYS A 51 -9.89 18.71 7.97
N ASP A 52 -11.11 18.17 7.99
CA ASP A 52 -11.74 17.60 9.19
C ASP A 52 -11.52 16.08 9.28
N TRP A 53 -10.85 15.49 8.29
CA TRP A 53 -10.53 14.07 8.30
C TRP A 53 -9.60 13.73 9.47
N LYS A 54 -9.88 12.62 10.14
CA LYS A 54 -9.05 12.08 11.22
C LYS A 54 -8.85 10.58 11.01
N PRO A 55 -7.70 10.02 11.41
CA PRO A 55 -7.43 8.58 11.34
C PRO A 55 -8.24 7.85 12.42
N ALA A 56 -9.56 7.74 12.23
CA ALA A 56 -10.47 7.12 13.18
C ALA A 56 -10.45 5.58 13.13
N TYR A 57 -9.73 5.01 12.16
CA TYR A 57 -9.66 3.56 11.90
C TYR A 57 -11.05 2.94 11.74
N SER A 58 -11.91 3.61 10.98
CA SER A 58 -13.28 3.17 10.69
C SER A 58 -13.52 3.04 9.18
N PRO A 59 -14.53 2.26 8.74
CA PRO A 59 -14.90 2.18 7.32
C PRO A 59 -15.19 3.55 6.71
N THR A 60 -15.89 4.43 7.43
CA THR A 60 -16.20 5.80 6.99
C THR A 60 -14.93 6.64 6.81
N SER A 61 -13.94 6.52 7.71
CA SER A 61 -12.68 7.23 7.56
C SER A 61 -11.85 6.72 6.37
N LEU A 62 -11.97 5.43 6.02
CA LEU A 62 -11.36 4.85 4.83
C LEU A 62 -12.01 5.34 3.55
N GLU A 63 -13.34 5.44 3.52
CA GLU A 63 -14.08 5.96 2.38
C GLU A 63 -13.69 7.41 2.07
N ALA A 64 -13.69 8.28 3.09
CA ALA A 64 -13.24 9.67 2.95
C ALA A 64 -11.76 9.77 2.52
N LEU A 65 -10.90 8.87 3.01
CA LEU A 65 -9.51 8.79 2.57
C LEU A 65 -9.39 8.35 1.10
N GLY A 66 -10.29 7.49 0.62
CA GLY A 66 -10.38 7.09 -0.79
C GLY A 66 -10.80 8.24 -1.70
N ASP A 67 -11.79 9.04 -1.28
CA ASP A 67 -12.19 10.27 -1.98
C ASP A 67 -11.05 11.27 -2.09
N TRP A 68 -10.29 11.42 -1.00
CA TRP A 68 -9.10 12.25 -0.98
C TRP A 68 -8.01 11.68 -1.90
N LEU A 69 -7.65 10.41 -1.76
CA LEU A 69 -6.57 9.79 -2.55
C LEU A 69 -6.85 9.88 -4.05
N ALA A 70 -8.10 9.70 -4.46
CA ALA A 70 -8.50 9.77 -5.87
C ALA A 70 -8.23 11.13 -6.53
N ARG A 71 -8.14 12.20 -5.74
CA ARG A 71 -7.82 13.56 -6.21
C ARG A 71 -6.32 13.89 -6.17
N HIS A 72 -5.52 13.08 -5.48
CA HIS A 72 -4.10 13.39 -5.17
C HIS A 72 -3.10 12.44 -5.84
N VAL A 73 -3.56 11.34 -6.45
CA VAL A 73 -2.67 10.44 -7.18
C VAL A 73 -2.56 10.79 -8.65
N SER A 74 -1.35 10.63 -9.18
CA SER A 74 -0.99 10.89 -10.56
C SER A 74 0.07 9.90 -11.05
N THR A 75 0.24 9.86 -12.37
CA THR A 75 1.25 9.03 -13.02
C THR A 75 2.21 9.87 -13.83
N ARG A 76 3.45 9.40 -13.95
CA ARG A 76 4.45 9.89 -14.89
C ARG A 76 4.69 8.87 -16.00
N LYS A 77 5.34 9.29 -17.09
CA LYS A 77 5.88 8.35 -18.07
C LYS A 77 7.02 7.55 -17.44
N ARG A 78 7.12 6.27 -17.79
CA ARG A 78 8.31 5.47 -17.49
C ARG A 78 9.47 5.91 -18.37
N THR A 79 10.68 5.88 -17.81
CA THR A 79 11.91 6.07 -18.59
C THR A 79 12.17 4.83 -19.45
N GLN A 80 13.14 4.91 -20.37
CA GLN A 80 13.48 3.74 -21.18
C GLN A 80 14.18 2.68 -20.33
N GLU A 81 15.06 3.11 -19.42
CA GLU A 81 15.79 2.25 -18.49
C GLU A 81 14.83 1.43 -17.62
N GLU A 82 13.77 2.06 -17.08
CA GLU A 82 12.75 1.34 -16.31
C GLU A 82 12.01 0.29 -17.14
N LYS A 83 11.79 0.54 -18.43
CA LYS A 83 11.16 -0.44 -19.33
C LYS A 83 12.11 -1.59 -19.62
N ASP A 84 13.37 -1.28 -19.90
CA ASP A 84 14.42 -2.28 -20.19
C ASP A 84 14.64 -3.19 -18.97
N GLU A 85 14.63 -2.63 -17.75
CA GLU A 85 14.70 -3.39 -16.49
C GLU A 85 13.50 -4.31 -16.29
N ILE A 86 12.28 -3.86 -16.63
CA ILE A 86 11.08 -4.69 -16.56
C ILE A 86 11.18 -5.80 -17.62
N GLU A 87 11.55 -5.47 -18.85
CA GLU A 87 11.66 -6.42 -19.96
C GLU A 87 12.67 -7.52 -19.67
N ALA A 88 13.84 -7.17 -19.13
CA ALA A 88 14.88 -8.12 -18.75
C ALA A 88 14.43 -9.16 -17.70
N ARG A 89 13.36 -8.85 -16.95
CA ARG A 89 12.79 -9.74 -15.92
C ARG A 89 11.62 -10.58 -16.42
N LEU A 90 11.05 -10.25 -17.58
CA LEU A 90 9.93 -10.97 -18.14
C LEU A 90 10.43 -12.23 -18.86
N SER A 91 9.90 -13.39 -18.47
CA SER A 91 10.14 -14.65 -19.18
C SER A 91 9.36 -14.76 -20.48
N HIS A 92 8.36 -13.90 -20.68
CA HIS A 92 7.46 -13.88 -21.83
C HIS A 92 7.17 -12.44 -22.20
N PHE A 93 6.96 -12.17 -23.49
CA PHE A 93 6.59 -10.84 -23.95
C PHE A 93 5.21 -10.43 -23.39
N ILE A 94 5.21 -9.42 -22.53
CA ILE A 94 4.02 -8.78 -21.98
C ILE A 94 4.17 -7.28 -22.24
N ALA A 95 3.11 -6.64 -22.73
CA ALA A 95 3.13 -5.20 -22.96
C ALA A 95 3.41 -4.43 -21.66
N ILE A 96 4.54 -3.71 -21.61
CA ILE A 96 4.95 -2.92 -20.45
C ILE A 96 4.14 -1.62 -20.43
N PRO A 97 3.43 -1.29 -19.34
CA PRO A 97 2.67 -0.05 -19.27
C PRO A 97 3.60 1.17 -19.40
N ASN A 98 3.23 2.14 -20.22
CA ASN A 98 4.05 3.33 -20.48
C ASN A 98 4.11 4.33 -19.31
N HIS A 99 3.28 4.15 -18.27
CA HIS A 99 3.15 5.06 -17.16
C HIS A 99 3.32 4.36 -15.81
N ASP A 100 3.93 5.05 -14.85
CA ASP A 100 4.06 4.62 -13.47
C ASP A 100 3.54 5.70 -12.52
N LEU A 101 3.28 5.35 -11.26
CA LEU A 101 2.98 6.33 -10.22
C LEU A 101 4.14 7.32 -10.08
N THR A 102 3.83 8.58 -9.78
CA THR A 102 4.85 9.50 -9.27
C THR A 102 5.37 8.99 -7.91
N ASN A 103 6.56 9.40 -7.50
CA ASN A 103 7.11 9.01 -6.19
C ASN A 103 6.18 9.41 -5.05
N GLU A 104 5.55 10.59 -5.15
CA GLU A 104 4.52 11.05 -4.22
C GLU A 104 3.31 10.11 -4.22
N SER A 105 2.75 9.78 -5.39
CA SER A 105 1.58 8.89 -5.48
C SER A 105 1.86 7.47 -5.00
N TYR A 106 3.09 6.97 -5.22
CA TYR A 106 3.54 5.70 -4.66
C TYR A 106 3.59 5.77 -3.14
N SER A 107 4.17 6.84 -2.59
CA SER A 107 4.24 7.05 -1.14
C SER A 107 2.85 7.17 -0.51
N LEU A 108 1.94 7.90 -1.14
CA LEU A 108 0.54 8.00 -0.70
C LEU A 108 -0.15 6.64 -0.74
N GLY A 109 0.01 5.86 -1.82
CA GLY A 109 -0.53 4.51 -1.90
C GLY A 109 0.04 3.59 -0.81
N PHE A 110 1.32 3.72 -0.49
CA PHE A 110 1.96 2.97 0.60
C PHE A 110 1.35 3.30 1.96
N ASP A 111 1.21 4.58 2.29
CA ASP A 111 0.69 5.02 3.59
C ASP A 111 -0.83 4.78 3.74
N VAL A 112 -1.60 4.94 2.65
CA VAL A 112 -3.02 4.52 2.61
C VAL A 112 -3.14 3.01 2.80
N GLY A 113 -2.22 2.23 2.21
CA GLY A 113 -2.12 0.79 2.46
C GLY A 113 -1.90 0.49 3.94
N ILE A 114 -0.94 1.15 4.59
CA ILE A 114 -0.71 1.03 6.04
C ILE A 114 -1.99 1.34 6.82
N TYR A 115 -2.65 2.46 6.50
CA TYR A 115 -3.88 2.87 7.19
C TYR A 115 -5.01 1.84 7.01
N PHE A 116 -5.16 1.30 5.81
CA PHE A 116 -6.11 0.21 5.51
C PHE A 116 -5.83 -1.02 6.37
N GLY A 117 -4.56 -1.45 6.43
CA GLY A 117 -4.15 -2.59 7.26
C GLY A 117 -4.37 -2.37 8.76
N LEU A 118 -3.99 -1.20 9.28
CA LEU A 118 -4.24 -0.81 10.67
C LEU A 118 -5.73 -0.75 11.01
N THR A 119 -6.55 -0.29 10.06
CA THR A 119 -8.01 -0.26 10.23
C THR A 119 -8.57 -1.67 10.38
N LEU A 120 -8.13 -2.63 9.56
CA LEU A 120 -8.51 -4.04 9.74
C LEU A 120 -8.06 -4.60 11.09
N LEU A 121 -6.79 -4.40 11.46
CA LEU A 121 -6.23 -4.89 12.74
C LEU A 121 -6.96 -4.34 13.96
N LYS A 122 -7.38 -3.07 13.93
CA LYS A 122 -8.12 -2.46 15.05
C LYS A 122 -9.55 -2.95 15.18
N ASN A 123 -10.20 -3.29 14.06
CA ASN A 123 -11.58 -3.74 14.07
C ASN A 123 -11.71 -5.27 14.22
N HIS A 124 -10.65 -6.03 13.96
CA HIS A 124 -10.66 -7.50 14.00
C HIS A 124 -9.48 -8.04 14.83
N PRO A 125 -9.67 -8.31 16.14
CA PRO A 125 -8.58 -8.68 17.05
C PRO A 125 -7.86 -10.01 16.75
N THR A 126 -8.42 -10.85 15.89
CA THR A 126 -7.82 -12.10 15.43
C THR A 126 -6.74 -11.89 14.37
N LEU A 127 -6.69 -10.70 13.78
CA LEU A 127 -5.70 -10.32 12.79
C LEU A 127 -4.38 -9.91 13.45
N GLN A 128 -3.28 -10.21 12.77
CA GLN A 128 -1.95 -9.81 13.20
C GLN A 128 -1.02 -9.59 12.00
N TRP A 129 0.01 -8.78 12.21
CA TRP A 129 1.11 -8.65 11.27
C TRP A 129 1.92 -9.95 11.21
N ASP A 130 2.37 -10.33 10.03
CA ASP A 130 3.27 -11.45 9.79
C ASP A 130 4.21 -11.13 8.62
N GLN A 131 5.22 -11.97 8.45
CA GLN A 131 6.18 -11.93 7.36
C GLN A 131 6.50 -13.34 6.88
N ASN A 132 6.09 -13.68 5.65
CA ASN A 132 6.38 -14.99 5.10
C ASN A 132 7.84 -15.11 4.63
N LEU A 133 8.64 -15.84 5.40
CA LEU A 133 10.05 -16.15 5.11
C LEU A 133 10.31 -17.62 4.71
N LYS A 134 9.23 -18.37 4.43
CA LYS A 134 9.28 -19.83 4.20
C LYS A 134 9.36 -20.18 2.71
N ASN A 135 8.62 -19.48 1.85
CA ASN A 135 8.51 -19.81 0.43
C ASN A 135 8.81 -18.61 -0.46
N LYS A 136 9.98 -18.61 -1.13
CA LYS A 136 10.38 -17.56 -2.08
C LYS A 136 9.45 -17.40 -3.29
N LYS A 137 8.65 -18.42 -3.61
CA LYS A 137 7.65 -18.36 -4.70
C LYS A 137 6.36 -17.64 -4.28
N PHE A 138 6.20 -17.33 -3.00
CA PHE A 138 5.04 -16.60 -2.53
C PHE A 138 5.09 -15.16 -3.05
N ALA A 139 3.97 -14.65 -3.58
CA ALA A 139 3.93 -13.35 -4.23
C ALA A 139 4.33 -12.19 -3.30
N ASP A 140 4.09 -12.33 -2.00
CA ASP A 140 4.44 -11.36 -0.96
C ASP A 140 5.60 -11.86 -0.09
N TYR A 141 6.46 -12.73 -0.63
CA TYR A 141 7.61 -13.25 0.10
C TYR A 141 8.44 -12.11 0.70
N GLY A 142 8.70 -12.19 2.01
CA GLY A 142 9.48 -11.20 2.74
C GLY A 142 8.78 -9.86 2.98
N GLN A 143 7.58 -9.64 2.46
CA GLN A 143 6.82 -8.40 2.64
C GLN A 143 5.98 -8.45 3.93
N PRO A 144 5.71 -7.30 4.57
CA PRO A 144 4.73 -7.22 5.65
C PRO A 144 3.34 -7.59 5.14
N ILE A 145 2.72 -8.57 5.79
CA ILE A 145 1.37 -9.05 5.49
C ILE A 145 0.54 -9.09 6.77
N ILE A 146 -0.78 -9.16 6.61
CA ILE A 146 -1.73 -9.42 7.68
C ILE A 146 -2.30 -10.81 7.49
N VAL A 147 -2.26 -11.61 8.55
CA VAL A 147 -2.81 -12.97 8.61
C VAL A 147 -3.98 -13.02 9.59
N GLY A 148 -4.77 -14.09 9.51
CA GLY A 148 -5.98 -14.29 10.33
C GLY A 148 -7.27 -14.39 9.51
N PHE A 149 -7.22 -14.15 8.19
CA PHE A 149 -8.32 -14.33 7.23
C PHE A 149 -8.56 -15.76 6.75
N GLY A 150 -8.10 -16.75 7.51
CA GLY A 150 -8.07 -18.14 7.05
C GLY A 150 -6.89 -18.40 6.10
N ALA A 151 -7.17 -18.80 4.86
CA ALA A 151 -6.15 -19.35 3.96
C ALA A 151 -5.27 -18.29 3.26
N VAL A 152 -5.78 -17.07 3.06
CA VAL A 152 -5.11 -16.06 2.24
C VAL A 152 -4.71 -14.87 3.10
N PRO A 153 -3.42 -14.51 3.14
CA PRO A 153 -3.00 -13.28 3.81
C PRO A 153 -3.26 -12.05 2.93
N LEU A 154 -3.33 -10.90 3.57
CA LEU A 154 -3.45 -9.58 2.92
C LEU A 154 -2.09 -8.89 2.93
N ASN A 155 -1.63 -8.36 1.79
CA ASN A 155 -0.58 -7.35 1.78
C ASN A 155 -1.22 -5.95 1.70
N PRO A 156 -1.24 -5.17 2.80
CA PRO A 156 -1.90 -3.87 2.84
C PRO A 156 -1.24 -2.83 1.91
N VAL A 157 0.09 -2.84 1.79
CA VAL A 157 0.81 -1.92 0.88
C VAL A 157 0.43 -2.20 -0.57
N ARG A 158 0.39 -3.48 -0.97
CA ARG A 158 -0.05 -3.86 -2.32
C ARG A 158 -1.48 -3.37 -2.61
N ILE A 159 -2.38 -3.49 -1.65
CA ILE A 159 -3.76 -2.99 -1.77
C ILE A 159 -3.78 -1.48 -1.96
N GLY A 160 -3.03 -0.74 -1.13
CA GLY A 160 -2.90 0.72 -1.27
C GLY A 160 -2.35 1.17 -2.61
N LEU A 161 -1.31 0.51 -3.14
CA LEU A 161 -0.78 0.78 -4.47
C LEU A 161 -1.79 0.46 -5.58
N ASN A 162 -2.56 -0.61 -5.45
CA ASN A 162 -3.63 -0.94 -6.39
C ASN A 162 -4.72 0.15 -6.40
N PHE A 163 -5.05 0.75 -5.26
CA PHE A 163 -5.95 1.90 -5.21
C PHE A 163 -5.34 3.10 -5.95
N ALA A 164 -4.07 3.42 -5.69
CA ALA A 164 -3.39 4.54 -6.36
C ALA A 164 -3.39 4.39 -7.90
N TYR A 165 -3.05 3.21 -8.43
CA TYR A 165 -3.14 2.94 -9.88
C TYR A 165 -4.58 2.97 -10.40
N GLY A 166 -5.53 2.41 -9.65
CA GLY A 166 -6.93 2.38 -10.06
C GLY A 166 -7.53 3.78 -10.17
N PHE A 167 -7.24 4.65 -9.20
CA PHE A 167 -7.70 6.03 -9.18
C PHE A 167 -7.00 6.89 -10.23
N SER A 168 -5.68 6.77 -10.39
CA SER A 168 -4.95 7.55 -11.41
C SER A 168 -5.43 7.25 -12.83
N SER A 169 -5.84 6.00 -13.07
CA SER A 169 -6.42 5.56 -14.35
C SER A 169 -7.92 5.76 -14.46
N LYS A 170 -8.59 6.28 -13.42
CA LYS A 170 -10.05 6.46 -13.33
C LYS A 170 -10.85 5.17 -13.57
N LYS A 171 -10.25 4.01 -13.28
CA LYS A 171 -10.86 2.68 -13.48
C LYS A 171 -11.72 2.23 -12.30
N ILE A 172 -11.52 2.82 -11.13
CA ILE A 172 -12.29 2.52 -9.91
C ILE A 172 -12.83 3.81 -9.31
N SER A 173 -13.98 3.73 -8.65
CA SER A 173 -14.54 4.82 -7.86
C SER A 173 -13.90 4.85 -6.47
N SER A 174 -13.89 6.01 -5.81
CA SER A 174 -13.37 6.19 -4.45
C SER A 174 -13.97 5.23 -3.42
N ARG A 175 -15.26 4.87 -3.58
CA ARG A 175 -15.97 3.84 -2.80
C ARG A 175 -15.27 2.48 -2.78
N ARG A 176 -14.39 2.20 -3.75
CA ARG A 176 -13.67 0.93 -3.86
C ARG A 176 -12.86 0.59 -2.60
N ILE A 177 -12.32 1.57 -1.88
CA ILE A 177 -11.60 1.30 -0.63
C ILE A 177 -12.53 0.68 0.42
N HIS A 178 -13.73 1.26 0.58
CA HIS A 178 -14.76 0.74 1.48
C HIS A 178 -15.16 -0.68 1.07
N GLU A 179 -15.48 -0.91 -0.20
CA GLU A 179 -15.90 -2.24 -0.69
C GLU A 179 -14.85 -3.32 -0.41
N VAL A 180 -13.57 -3.00 -0.60
CA VAL A 180 -12.47 -3.93 -0.32
C VAL A 180 -12.33 -4.17 1.18
N TYR A 181 -12.50 -3.15 2.03
CA TYR A 181 -12.51 -3.32 3.48
C TYR A 181 -13.62 -4.28 3.93
N GLU A 182 -14.84 -4.10 3.42
CA GLU A 182 -15.98 -4.96 3.74
C GLU A 182 -15.74 -6.40 3.28
N ALA A 183 -15.23 -6.59 2.05
CA ALA A 183 -14.94 -7.92 1.52
C ALA A 183 -13.86 -8.70 2.31
N TRP A 184 -12.93 -8.01 2.97
CA TRP A 184 -11.98 -8.64 3.88
C TRP A 184 -12.56 -8.86 5.28
N SER A 185 -13.40 -7.93 5.74
CA SER A 185 -14.08 -8.05 7.04
C SER A 185 -15.06 -9.22 7.07
N THR A 186 -15.70 -9.56 5.96
CA THR A 186 -16.60 -10.73 5.88
C THR A 186 -15.87 -12.07 5.93
N GLN A 187 -14.57 -12.11 5.65
CA GLN A 187 -13.75 -13.32 5.82
C GLN A 187 -13.40 -13.60 7.29
N MET A 188 -13.79 -12.71 8.20
CA MET A 188 -13.62 -12.85 9.66
C MET A 188 -14.82 -13.49 10.36
N GLN A 189 -15.92 -13.73 9.65
CA GLN A 189 -17.14 -14.37 10.16
C GLN A 189 -17.03 -15.89 10.07
#